data_AF-A0A7S1DZB5-F1
#
_entry.id   AF-A0A7S1DZB5-F1
#
_cell.length_a   1.000
_cell.length_b   1.000
_cell.length_c   1.000
_cell.angle_alpha   90.00
_cell.angle_beta   90.00
_cell.angle_gamma   90.00
#
_symmetry.space_group_name_H-M   'P 1'
#
loop_
_entity.id
_entity.type
_entity.pdbx_description
1 polymer ?
#
loop_
_entity_poly.entity_id
_entity_poly.type
_entity_poly.pdbx_seq_one_letter_code
_entity_poly.pdbx_strand_id
1 'polypeptide(L)'
;SDLEVVEDSKELSVKKMKVDKSQKTDSDGNALYFNTKYWKAEREKLDGSFFAARELFMKHGPWVLPDGISADSFVGIATAVIAKMSKHDRYDVFTEAVTEEEAPGYYDVVKEPMDFSKMMEKIESGEYEGGGSDAISSLCKDFLLIFDNCDLYNDEEGEVVSEAARLFGILPETYSSVCRSFAGKRKKVKEKMKTK
;
A
#
# COMPACT_ATOMS: atom_id res chain seq x y z
N SER A 1 -18.96 2.44 42.47
CA SER A 1 -19.09 1.14 41.78
C SER A 1 -19.06 1.34 40.27
N ASP A 2 -18.10 2.16 39.83
CA ASP A 2 -16.89 1.74 39.12
C ASP A 2 -17.13 1.08 37.77
N LEU A 3 -17.25 1.99 36.80
CA LEU A 3 -16.88 1.82 35.40
C LEU A 3 -15.37 1.48 35.30
N GLU A 4 -15.02 0.22 35.10
CA GLU A 4 -13.68 -0.17 34.62
C GLU A 4 -13.75 -1.47 33.81
N VAL A 5 -14.29 -1.46 32.58
CA VAL A 5 -14.02 -2.55 31.61
C VAL A 5 -14.24 -2.12 30.15
N VAL A 6 -13.52 -1.14 29.58
CA VAL A 6 -13.50 -1.00 28.10
C VAL A 6 -12.21 -0.46 27.47
N GLU A 7 -11.18 -0.06 28.21
CA GLU A 7 -10.00 0.58 27.60
C GLU A 7 -8.86 -0.38 27.18
N ASP A 8 -8.90 -1.65 27.60
CA ASP A 8 -7.69 -2.51 27.54
C ASP A 8 -7.47 -3.22 26.19
N SER A 9 -8.44 -3.22 25.27
CA SER A 9 -8.33 -3.95 24.00
C SER A 9 -7.69 -3.15 22.84
N LYS A 10 -7.70 -1.81 22.91
CA LYS A 10 -7.15 -0.96 21.83
C LYS A 10 -5.68 -0.59 22.04
N GLU A 11 -5.17 -0.61 23.27
CA GLU A 11 -3.79 -0.21 23.58
C GLU A 11 -2.73 -1.29 23.21
N LEU A 12 -3.15 -2.56 23.07
CA LEU A 12 -2.25 -3.64 22.63
C LEU A 12 -1.80 -3.52 21.16
N SER A 13 -2.53 -2.78 20.32
CA SER A 13 -2.21 -2.66 18.89
C SER A 13 -1.08 -1.66 18.60
N VAL A 14 -0.76 -0.76 19.54
CA VAL A 14 0.19 0.35 19.32
C VAL A 14 1.62 0.03 19.81
N LYS A 15 1.79 -0.94 20.72
CA LYS A 15 3.10 -1.24 21.35
C LYS A 15 3.74 -2.53 20.83
N LYS A 16 4.15 -2.55 19.55
CA LYS A 16 5.32 -3.36 19.09
C LYS A 16 5.85 -3.07 17.67
N MET A 17 5.82 -1.83 17.19
CA MET A 17 6.62 -1.46 16.00
C MET A 17 8.02 -0.98 16.39
N LYS A 18 8.87 -1.91 16.87
CA LYS A 18 10.32 -1.76 16.72
C LYS A 18 10.69 -2.45 15.41
N VAL A 19 10.64 -1.69 14.31
CA VAL A 19 11.11 -2.16 13.01
C VAL A 19 12.63 -2.22 13.06
N ASP A 20 13.17 -3.43 13.13
CA ASP A 20 14.58 -3.69 12.91
C ASP A 20 14.91 -3.38 11.44
N LYS A 21 15.73 -2.36 11.22
CA LYS A 21 16.11 -1.85 9.88
C LYS A 21 17.07 -2.78 9.12
N SER A 22 17.36 -3.98 9.63
CA SER A 22 18.44 -4.85 9.14
C SER A 22 18.00 -6.05 8.29
N GLN A 23 16.72 -6.27 8.01
CA GLN A 23 16.32 -7.44 7.21
C GLN A 23 16.53 -7.20 5.71
N LYS A 24 17.73 -7.54 5.23
CA LYS A 24 17.95 -7.87 3.81
C LYS A 24 16.99 -9.00 3.45
N THR A 25 16.15 -8.77 2.45
CA THR A 25 15.33 -9.82 1.84
C THR A 25 16.29 -10.89 1.30
N ASP A 26 16.05 -12.16 1.65
CA ASP A 26 16.75 -13.27 1.01
C ASP A 26 16.39 -13.33 -0.49
N SER A 27 17.10 -14.17 -1.25
CA SER A 27 16.89 -14.33 -2.69
C SER A 27 15.45 -14.70 -3.05
N ASP A 28 14.73 -15.34 -2.12
CA ASP A 28 13.35 -15.80 -2.29
C ASP A 28 12.37 -14.64 -2.07
N GLY A 29 12.63 -13.77 -1.09
CA GLY A 29 11.87 -12.55 -0.82
C GLY A 29 11.92 -11.55 -1.96
N ASN A 30 13.07 -11.36 -2.60
CA ASN A 30 13.15 -10.46 -3.76
C ASN A 30 12.35 -10.95 -4.97
N ALA A 31 12.38 -12.27 -5.24
CA ALA A 31 11.66 -12.85 -6.36
C ALA A 31 10.13 -12.70 -6.23
N LEU A 32 9.63 -12.63 -4.99
CA LEU A 32 8.22 -12.47 -4.68
C LEU A 32 7.61 -11.19 -5.27
N TYR A 33 8.35 -10.07 -5.24
CA TYR A 33 7.88 -8.81 -5.81
C TYR A 33 7.70 -8.86 -7.33
N PHE A 34 8.22 -9.87 -8.02
CA PHE A 34 7.98 -10.07 -9.46
C PHE A 34 6.92 -11.14 -9.76
N ASN A 35 6.42 -11.83 -8.74
CA ASN A 35 5.54 -12.98 -8.89
C ASN A 35 4.05 -12.62 -8.81
N THR A 36 3.49 -11.99 -9.85
CA THR A 36 2.03 -11.71 -9.83
C THR A 36 1.15 -12.95 -9.80
N LYS A 37 1.63 -14.12 -10.23
CA LYS A 37 0.81 -15.34 -10.16
C LYS A 37 0.58 -15.75 -8.72
N TYR A 38 1.62 -15.63 -7.89
CA TYR A 38 1.52 -15.80 -6.45
C TYR A 38 0.55 -14.79 -5.85
N TRP A 39 0.75 -13.48 -6.10
CA TRP A 39 -0.10 -12.45 -5.51
C TRP A 39 -1.57 -12.56 -5.93
N LYS A 40 -1.81 -12.90 -7.19
CA LYS A 40 -3.16 -13.18 -7.67
C LYS A 40 -3.78 -14.37 -6.94
N ALA A 41 -3.03 -15.47 -6.79
CA ALA A 41 -3.51 -16.67 -6.11
C ALA A 41 -3.75 -16.45 -4.61
N GLU A 42 -2.92 -15.66 -3.92
CA GLU A 42 -3.17 -15.30 -2.52
C GLU A 42 -4.39 -14.40 -2.37
N ARG A 43 -4.54 -13.40 -3.26
CA ARG A 43 -5.74 -12.54 -3.29
C ARG A 43 -7.02 -13.34 -3.51
N GLU A 44 -7.01 -14.32 -4.43
CA GLU A 44 -8.18 -15.16 -4.74
C GLU A 44 -8.59 -16.09 -3.59
N LYS A 45 -7.76 -16.25 -2.55
CA LYS A 45 -8.09 -16.99 -1.33
C LYS A 45 -8.71 -16.14 -0.24
N LEU A 46 -8.70 -14.81 -0.39
CA LEU A 46 -9.27 -13.91 0.61
C LEU A 46 -10.77 -14.13 0.71
N ASP A 47 -11.29 -14.06 1.94
CA ASP A 47 -12.72 -14.17 2.23
C ASP A 47 -13.48 -12.86 1.99
N GLY A 48 -12.77 -11.80 1.59
CA GLY A 48 -13.31 -10.46 1.36
C GLY A 48 -13.26 -9.55 2.58
N SER A 49 -12.85 -10.05 3.76
CA SER A 49 -12.72 -9.23 4.96
C SER A 49 -11.55 -8.26 4.87
N PHE A 50 -11.72 -7.09 5.48
CA PHE A 50 -10.66 -6.09 5.62
C PHE A 50 -9.44 -6.68 6.34
N PHE A 51 -9.69 -7.43 7.42
CA PHE A 51 -8.65 -8.10 8.20
C PHE A 51 -7.79 -9.04 7.35
N ALA A 52 -8.40 -9.94 6.56
CA ALA A 52 -7.63 -10.87 5.74
C ALA A 52 -6.80 -10.15 4.67
N ALA A 53 -7.35 -9.09 4.06
CA ALA A 53 -6.63 -8.30 3.07
C ALA A 53 -5.44 -7.56 3.67
N ARG A 54 -5.62 -6.96 4.85
CA ARG A 54 -4.56 -6.29 5.62
C ARG A 54 -3.47 -7.28 6.04
N GLU A 55 -3.85 -8.44 6.56
CA GLU A 55 -2.90 -9.50 6.93
C GLU A 55 -2.06 -9.96 5.72
N LEU A 56 -2.69 -10.18 4.56
CA LEU A 56 -1.95 -10.51 3.33
C LEU A 56 -0.91 -9.44 2.99
N PHE A 57 -1.27 -8.16 3.11
CA PHE A 57 -0.37 -7.05 2.83
C PHE A 57 0.81 -6.97 3.82
N MET A 58 0.57 -7.25 5.09
CA MET A 58 1.57 -7.12 6.16
C MET A 58 2.47 -8.35 6.33
N LYS A 59 2.00 -9.53 5.92
CA LYS A 59 2.67 -10.84 6.11
C LYS A 59 4.12 -10.90 5.65
N HIS A 60 4.48 -10.14 4.62
CA HIS A 60 5.80 -10.21 3.98
C HIS A 60 6.78 -9.12 4.43
N GLY A 61 6.44 -8.38 5.51
CA GLY A 61 7.30 -7.33 6.05
C GLY A 61 7.15 -6.00 5.31
N PRO A 62 8.03 -5.01 5.57
CA PRO A 62 7.95 -3.72 4.89
C PRO A 62 8.12 -3.91 3.38
N TRP A 63 7.26 -3.25 2.62
CA TRP A 63 7.36 -3.22 1.18
C TRP A 63 8.60 -2.42 0.78
N VAL A 64 9.47 -3.04 -0.01
CA VAL A 64 10.74 -2.45 -0.45
C VAL A 64 10.85 -2.45 -1.96
N LEU A 65 11.77 -1.64 -2.49
CA LEU A 65 12.10 -1.68 -3.90
C LEU A 65 12.87 -2.97 -4.21
N PRO A 66 12.41 -3.80 -5.15
CA PRO A 66 13.08 -5.07 -5.47
C PRO A 66 14.47 -4.86 -6.08
N ASP A 67 15.41 -5.76 -5.75
CA ASP A 67 16.72 -5.81 -6.38
C ASP A 67 16.60 -5.92 -7.90
N GLY A 68 17.45 -5.18 -8.60
CA GLY A 68 17.47 -5.10 -10.06
C GLY A 68 16.66 -3.94 -10.64
N ILE A 69 15.86 -3.24 -9.82
CA ILE A 69 15.24 -1.96 -10.16
C ILE A 69 16.11 -0.81 -9.60
N SER A 70 16.30 0.25 -10.39
CA SER A 70 17.07 1.43 -9.93
C SER A 70 16.27 2.24 -8.92
N ALA A 71 16.93 2.80 -7.91
CA ALA A 71 16.29 3.74 -6.97
C ALA A 71 15.63 4.92 -7.72
N ASP A 72 16.24 5.40 -8.82
CA ASP A 72 15.69 6.47 -9.66
C ASP A 72 14.36 6.09 -10.34
N SER A 73 13.99 4.82 -10.33
CA SER A 73 12.69 4.36 -10.85
C SER A 73 11.55 4.57 -9.87
N PHE A 74 11.82 5.05 -8.63
CA PHE A 74 10.81 5.26 -7.60
C PHE A 74 9.62 6.07 -8.11
N VAL A 75 9.84 7.30 -8.61
CA VAL A 75 8.76 8.19 -9.08
C VAL A 75 7.88 7.47 -10.12
N GLY A 76 8.51 6.85 -11.13
CA GLY A 76 7.78 6.13 -12.17
C GLY A 76 7.00 4.92 -11.65
N ILE A 77 7.52 4.22 -10.65
CA ILE A 77 6.83 3.07 -10.02
C ILE A 77 5.68 3.56 -9.15
N ALA A 78 5.92 4.54 -8.28
CA ALA A 78 4.94 5.08 -7.35
C ALA A 78 3.73 5.65 -8.11
N THR A 79 3.97 6.52 -9.10
CA THR A 79 2.91 7.06 -9.98
C THR A 79 2.16 5.96 -10.71
N ALA A 80 2.85 4.93 -11.23
CA ALA A 80 2.20 3.83 -11.94
C ALA A 80 1.38 2.91 -11.03
N VAL A 81 1.77 2.77 -9.76
CA VAL A 81 1.01 2.02 -8.75
C VAL A 81 -0.23 2.82 -8.38
N ILE A 82 -0.10 4.09 -7.98
CA ILE A 82 -1.24 4.95 -7.65
C ILE A 82 -2.24 5.00 -8.80
N ALA A 83 -1.79 5.32 -10.03
CA ALA A 83 -2.68 5.41 -11.19
C ALA A 83 -3.39 4.09 -11.53
N LYS A 84 -2.83 2.93 -11.18
CA LYS A 84 -3.53 1.64 -11.33
C LYS A 84 -4.50 1.40 -10.18
N MET A 85 -4.15 1.77 -8.95
CA MET A 85 -5.02 1.66 -7.80
C MET A 85 -6.25 2.57 -7.94
N SER A 86 -6.08 3.83 -8.38
CA SER A 86 -7.21 4.72 -8.67
C SER A 86 -8.13 4.13 -9.75
N LYS A 87 -7.58 3.51 -10.81
CA LYS A 87 -8.41 2.80 -11.81
C LYS A 87 -9.11 1.56 -11.29
N HIS A 88 -8.60 0.99 -10.21
CA HIS A 88 -9.23 -0.13 -9.56
C HIS A 88 -10.33 0.33 -8.60
N ASP A 89 -10.25 1.53 -8.03
CA ASP A 89 -11.30 2.13 -7.19
C ASP A 89 -12.56 2.34 -8.03
N ARG A 90 -13.63 1.63 -7.68
CA ARG A 90 -14.87 1.60 -8.46
C ARG A 90 -15.77 2.79 -8.17
N TYR A 91 -15.60 3.38 -6.99
CA TYR A 91 -16.47 4.43 -6.47
C TYR A 91 -15.76 5.78 -6.39
N ASP A 92 -14.46 5.82 -6.73
CA ASP A 92 -13.59 6.99 -6.63
C ASP A 92 -13.54 7.59 -5.21
N VAL A 93 -13.77 6.77 -4.18
CA VAL A 93 -13.87 7.19 -2.77
C VAL A 93 -12.51 7.38 -2.09
N PHE A 94 -11.41 6.95 -2.72
CA PHE A 94 -10.05 7.14 -2.21
C PHE A 94 -9.19 8.06 -3.09
N THR A 95 -9.76 8.60 -4.17
CA THR A 95 -9.03 9.41 -5.15
C THR A 95 -8.70 10.80 -4.63
N GLU A 96 -9.65 11.46 -3.95
CA GLU A 96 -9.51 12.80 -3.42
C GLU A 96 -9.72 12.82 -1.89
N ALA A 97 -9.32 13.93 -1.26
CA ALA A 97 -9.52 14.12 0.17
C ALA A 97 -11.02 14.08 0.55
N VAL A 98 -11.33 13.31 1.58
CA VAL A 98 -12.69 13.17 2.13
C VAL A 98 -13.21 14.52 2.63
N THR A 99 -14.37 14.93 2.16
CA THR A 99 -15.03 16.17 2.60
C THR A 99 -16.00 15.92 3.76
N GLU A 100 -16.28 16.98 4.52
CA GLU A 100 -17.28 16.94 5.61
C GLU A 100 -18.70 16.64 5.09
N GLU A 101 -18.99 16.96 3.82
CA GLU A 101 -20.28 16.65 3.18
C GLU A 101 -20.42 15.16 2.88
N GLU A 102 -19.36 14.52 2.39
CA GLU A 102 -19.33 13.08 2.10
C GLU A 102 -19.32 12.26 3.39
N ALA A 103 -18.59 12.72 4.40
CA ALA A 103 -18.38 12.02 5.67
C ALA A 103 -18.45 13.00 6.85
N PRO A 104 -19.65 13.27 7.39
CA PRO A 104 -19.81 14.15 8.55
C PRO A 104 -19.03 13.64 9.77
N GLY A 105 -18.26 14.53 10.41
CA GLY A 105 -17.42 14.20 11.57
C GLY A 105 -16.14 13.43 11.22
N TYR A 106 -15.76 13.32 9.95
CA TYR A 106 -14.59 12.54 9.54
C TYR A 106 -13.31 12.96 10.28
N TYR A 107 -13.06 14.26 10.37
CA TYR A 107 -11.86 14.81 11.01
C TYR A 107 -11.88 14.74 12.55
N ASP A 108 -13.05 14.47 13.14
CA ASP A 108 -13.17 14.20 14.58
C ASP A 108 -12.66 12.79 14.91
N VAL A 109 -12.71 11.86 13.96
CA VAL A 109 -12.23 10.48 14.11
C VAL A 109 -10.83 10.31 13.51
N VAL A 110 -10.65 10.69 12.25
CA VAL A 110 -9.43 10.49 11.47
C VAL A 110 -8.46 11.66 11.68
N LYS A 111 -7.26 11.35 12.17
CA LYS A 111 -6.25 12.37 12.55
C LYS A 111 -5.18 12.60 11.49
N GLU A 112 -4.92 11.62 10.65
CA GLU A 112 -3.96 11.73 9.56
C GLU A 112 -4.65 11.36 8.24
N PRO A 113 -5.42 12.29 7.63
CA PRO A 113 -6.07 12.06 6.34
C PRO A 113 -5.04 11.81 5.23
N MET A 114 -5.35 10.85 4.37
CA MET A 114 -4.58 10.48 3.19
C MET A 114 -5.53 10.02 2.08
N ASP A 115 -5.12 10.20 0.84
CA ASP A 115 -5.86 9.89 -0.38
C ASP A 115 -4.87 9.82 -1.56
N PHE A 116 -5.31 9.34 -2.73
CA PHE A 116 -4.41 9.15 -3.87
C PHE A 116 -3.89 10.47 -4.47
N SER A 117 -4.67 11.56 -4.46
CA SER A 117 -4.22 12.86 -4.98
C SER A 117 -3.14 13.46 -4.08
N LYS A 118 -3.31 13.41 -2.77
CA LYS A 118 -2.27 13.77 -1.79
C LYS A 118 -1.04 12.90 -1.89
N MET A 119 -1.18 11.59 -2.11
CA MET A 119 -0.02 10.72 -2.37
C MET A 119 0.74 11.14 -3.64
N MET A 120 0.05 11.62 -4.68
CA MET A 120 0.67 12.17 -5.88
C MET A 120 1.38 13.49 -5.59
N GLU A 121 0.77 14.40 -4.82
CA GLU A 121 1.40 15.64 -4.37
C GLU A 121 2.72 15.36 -3.61
N LYS A 122 2.71 14.36 -2.71
CA LYS A 122 3.90 13.92 -1.97
C LYS A 122 5.02 13.38 -2.88
N ILE A 123 4.67 12.78 -4.03
CA ILE A 123 5.67 12.38 -5.04
C ILE A 123 6.27 13.62 -5.70
N GLU A 124 5.45 14.60 -6.06
CA GLU A 124 5.84 15.82 -6.76
C GLU A 124 6.66 16.77 -5.87
N SER A 125 6.34 16.85 -4.59
CA SER A 125 7.06 17.63 -3.58
C SER A 125 8.33 16.95 -3.07
N GLY A 126 8.53 15.66 -3.39
CA GLY A 126 9.69 14.89 -2.97
C GLY A 126 9.67 14.45 -1.50
N GLU A 127 8.49 14.35 -0.89
CA GLU A 127 8.31 13.97 0.53
C GLU A 127 8.63 12.50 0.82
N TYR A 128 8.69 11.65 -0.20
CA TYR A 128 9.15 10.26 -0.05
C TYR A 128 10.69 10.19 -0.08
N GLU A 129 11.31 10.61 1.02
CA GLU A 129 12.76 10.65 1.20
C GLU A 129 13.42 9.26 1.33
N GLY A 130 14.76 9.23 1.33
CA GLY A 130 15.57 8.02 1.48
C GLY A 130 15.81 7.24 0.18
N GLY A 131 14.95 7.45 -0.83
CA GLY A 131 15.05 6.81 -2.14
C GLY A 131 14.91 5.27 -2.07
N GLY A 132 14.86 4.63 -3.24
CA GLY A 132 14.85 3.17 -3.32
C GLY A 132 13.78 2.52 -2.41
N SER A 133 14.22 1.66 -1.51
CA SER A 133 13.35 0.91 -0.61
C SER A 133 12.70 1.75 0.49
N ASP A 134 13.37 2.79 1.00
CA ASP A 134 12.83 3.65 2.05
C ASP A 134 11.62 4.45 1.52
N ALA A 135 11.76 4.99 0.29
CA ALA A 135 10.68 5.71 -0.38
C ALA A 135 9.48 4.78 -0.69
N ILE A 136 9.71 3.53 -1.12
CA ILE A 136 8.65 2.54 -1.31
C ILE A 136 7.97 2.19 0.01
N SER A 137 8.73 1.99 1.08
CA SER A 137 8.15 1.72 2.41
C SER A 137 7.26 2.86 2.87
N SER A 138 7.66 4.12 2.65
CA SER A 138 6.84 5.29 2.96
C SER A 138 5.58 5.39 2.09
N LEU A 139 5.67 5.13 0.78
CA LEU A 139 4.52 5.04 -0.11
C LEU A 139 3.49 3.98 0.36
N CYS A 140 3.97 2.81 0.76
CA CYS A 140 3.13 1.72 1.24
C CYS A 140 2.49 2.02 2.60
N LYS A 141 3.12 2.86 3.45
CA LYS A 141 2.49 3.35 4.67
C LYS A 141 1.32 4.28 4.38
N ASP A 142 1.41 5.13 3.36
CA ASP A 142 0.31 6.01 2.98
C ASP A 142 -0.87 5.21 2.40
N PHE A 143 -0.63 4.15 1.61
CA PHE A 143 -1.69 3.21 1.21
C PHE A 143 -2.35 2.54 2.42
N LEU A 144 -1.54 2.05 3.37
CA LEU A 144 -2.05 1.46 4.62
C LEU A 144 -2.90 2.48 5.40
N LEU A 145 -2.47 3.74 5.46
CA LEU A 145 -3.19 4.82 6.15
C LEU A 145 -4.56 5.11 5.51
N ILE A 146 -4.65 5.13 4.18
CA ILE A 146 -5.93 5.29 3.46
C ILE A 146 -6.92 4.21 3.91
N PHE A 147 -6.49 2.94 3.89
CA PHE A 147 -7.36 1.82 4.20
C PHE A 147 -7.67 1.71 5.70
N ASP A 148 -6.69 1.91 6.57
CA ASP A 148 -6.90 1.89 8.03
C ASP A 148 -7.80 3.06 8.48
N ASN A 149 -7.71 4.25 7.86
CA ASN A 149 -8.65 5.36 8.12
C ASN A 149 -10.07 5.02 7.67
N CYS A 150 -10.22 4.33 6.54
CA CYS A 150 -11.52 3.86 6.05
C CYS A 150 -12.18 2.92 7.05
N ASP A 151 -11.45 1.91 7.54
CA ASP A 151 -11.92 0.96 8.54
C ASP A 151 -12.19 1.62 9.90
N LEU A 152 -11.41 2.65 10.27
CA LEU A 152 -11.60 3.39 11.51
C LEU A 152 -12.88 4.24 11.53
N TYR A 153 -13.22 4.88 10.41
CA TYR A 153 -14.36 5.79 10.34
C TYR A 153 -15.67 5.09 10.00
N ASN A 154 -15.65 4.11 9.10
CA ASN A 154 -16.85 3.48 8.56
C ASN A 154 -17.26 2.23 9.36
N ASP A 155 -18.52 1.82 9.22
CA ASP A 155 -19.00 0.54 9.76
C ASP A 155 -18.39 -0.66 9.01
N GLU A 156 -18.02 -1.72 9.74
CA GLU A 156 -17.31 -2.91 9.22
C GLU A 156 -18.04 -3.63 8.06
N GLU A 157 -19.37 -3.47 7.95
CA GLU A 157 -20.20 -4.08 6.89
C GLU A 157 -20.53 -3.11 5.74
N GLY A 158 -19.94 -1.90 5.72
CA GLY A 158 -20.20 -0.87 4.71
C GLY A 158 -19.60 -1.18 3.34
N GLU A 159 -20.22 -0.64 2.28
CA GLU A 159 -19.70 -0.76 0.90
C GLU A 159 -18.31 -0.13 0.75
N VAL A 160 -18.03 0.96 1.47
CA VAL A 160 -16.73 1.65 1.44
C VAL A 160 -15.64 0.78 2.06
N VAL A 161 -15.90 0.11 3.20
CA VAL A 161 -14.95 -0.84 3.83
C VAL A 161 -14.74 -2.06 2.96
N SER A 162 -15.80 -2.57 2.32
CA SER A 162 -15.72 -3.67 1.36
C SER A 162 -14.85 -3.31 0.15
N GLU A 163 -14.95 -2.08 -0.34
CA GLU A 163 -14.10 -1.58 -1.42
C GLU A 163 -12.64 -1.40 -0.97
N ALA A 164 -12.42 -0.86 0.23
CA ALA A 164 -11.10 -0.77 0.83
C ALA A 164 -10.44 -2.15 0.92
N ALA A 165 -11.13 -3.15 1.49
CA ALA A 165 -10.65 -4.53 1.60
C ALA A 165 -10.27 -5.11 0.23
N ARG A 166 -11.10 -4.87 -0.79
CA ARG A 166 -10.83 -5.32 -2.15
C ARG A 166 -9.58 -4.66 -2.75
N LEU A 167 -9.44 -3.34 -2.64
CA LEU A 167 -8.27 -2.61 -3.12
C LEU A 167 -7.01 -3.02 -2.36
N PHE A 168 -7.12 -3.24 -1.05
CA PHE A 168 -6.02 -3.67 -0.21
C PHE A 168 -5.47 -5.03 -0.66
N GLY A 169 -6.35 -5.98 -0.98
CA GLY A 169 -5.97 -7.27 -1.55
C GLY A 169 -5.40 -7.19 -2.98
N ILE A 170 -5.74 -6.15 -3.75
CA ILE A 170 -5.22 -5.92 -5.11
C ILE A 170 -3.82 -5.30 -5.11
N LEU A 171 -3.52 -4.45 -4.13
CA LEU A 171 -2.30 -3.65 -4.07
C LEU A 171 -1.00 -4.49 -4.24
N PRO A 172 -0.82 -5.65 -3.56
CA PRO A 172 0.32 -6.54 -3.80
C PRO A 172 0.51 -6.97 -5.26
N GLU A 173 -0.57 -7.38 -5.93
CA GLU A 173 -0.55 -7.82 -7.32
C GLU A 173 -0.22 -6.64 -8.25
N THR A 174 -0.81 -5.47 -7.99
CA THR A 174 -0.56 -4.23 -8.74
C THR A 174 0.90 -3.83 -8.63
N TYR A 175 1.45 -3.77 -7.41
CA TYR A 175 2.85 -3.44 -7.15
C TYR A 175 3.78 -4.39 -7.92
N SER A 176 3.50 -5.69 -7.84
CA SER A 176 4.29 -6.70 -8.54
C SER A 176 4.22 -6.57 -10.06
N SER A 177 3.03 -6.29 -10.61
CA SER A 177 2.85 -6.04 -12.03
C SER A 177 3.65 -4.81 -12.50
N VAL A 178 3.66 -3.73 -11.72
CA VAL A 178 4.42 -2.52 -12.03
C VAL A 178 5.91 -2.81 -11.99
N CYS A 179 6.43 -3.42 -10.91
CA CYS A 179 7.84 -3.77 -10.77
C CYS A 179 8.37 -4.59 -11.96
N ARG A 180 7.61 -5.60 -12.40
CA ARG A 180 7.97 -6.37 -13.62
C ARG A 180 8.07 -5.51 -14.87
N SER A 181 7.18 -4.55 -15.05
CA SER A 181 7.20 -3.69 -16.24
C SER A 181 8.46 -2.81 -16.28
N PHE A 182 8.95 -2.37 -15.13
CA PHE A 182 10.18 -1.57 -15.01
C PHE A 182 11.44 -2.44 -15.15
N ALA A 183 11.45 -3.65 -14.60
CA ALA A 183 12.56 -4.59 -14.80
C ALA A 183 12.69 -5.04 -16.28
N GLY A 184 11.56 -5.26 -16.97
CA GLY A 184 11.53 -5.68 -18.38
C GLY A 184 12.01 -4.61 -19.36
N LYS A 185 11.76 -3.32 -19.09
CA LYS A 185 12.27 -2.19 -19.90
C LYS A 185 13.81 -2.20 -19.97
N ARG A 186 14.48 -2.51 -18.87
CA ARG A 186 15.96 -2.53 -18.80
C ARG A 186 16.60 -3.66 -19.62
N LYS A 187 15.98 -4.85 -19.66
CA LYS A 187 16.49 -5.98 -20.48
C LYS A 187 16.50 -5.62 -21.97
N LYS A 188 15.41 -5.04 -22.48
CA LYS A 188 15.28 -4.60 -23.88
C LYS A 188 16.28 -3.48 -24.25
N VAL A 189 16.55 -2.53 -23.34
CA VAL A 189 17.56 -1.48 -23.57
C VAL A 189 18.97 -2.07 -23.63
N LYS A 190 19.32 -2.98 -22.70
CA LYS A 190 20.63 -3.66 -22.69
C LYS A 190 20.85 -4.54 -23.93
N GLU A 191 19.84 -5.25 -24.42
CA GLU A 191 19.92 -6.05 -25.65
C GLU A 191 20.12 -5.18 -26.90
N LYS A 192 19.45 -4.02 -26.99
CA LYS A 192 19.63 -3.05 -28.08
C LYS A 192 21.01 -2.38 -28.08
N MET A 193 21.64 -2.24 -26.91
CA MET A 193 23.01 -1.72 -26.78
C MET A 193 24.10 -2.75 -27.10
N LYS A 194 23.79 -4.05 -27.04
CA LYS A 194 24.72 -5.13 -27.42
C LYS A 194 24.69 -5.49 -28.91
N THR A 195 23.65 -5.06 -29.61
CA THR A 195 23.44 -5.30 -31.06
C THR A 195 23.79 -4.09 -31.93
N LYS A 196 24.39 -3.05 -31.33
CA LYS A 196 25.03 -1.91 -32.00
C LYS A 196 26.50 -1.91 -31.65
#